data_AF-A0A225W2D0-F1
#
_entry.id   AF-A0A225W2D0-F1
#
_cell.length_a   1.000
_cell.length_b   1.000
_cell.length_c   1.000
_cell.angle_alpha   90.00
_cell.angle_beta   90.00
_cell.angle_gamma   90.00
#
_symmetry.space_group_name_H-M   'P 1'
#
loop_
_entity.id
_entity.type
_entity.pdbx_description
1 polymer ?
#
loop_
_entity_poly.entity_id
_entity_poly.type
_entity_poly.pdbx_seq_one_letter_code
_entity_poly.pdbx_strand_id
1 'polypeptide(L)'
;MVGLSASALQAETLSAGDRIEYFSRAFVCGDKRGHRSAVVVCVDAADDLYPIRLDTEELLPQDNMMRKTTDKGGKPVDSTASKWRKLRTIDLVPGTFSAPSRSSIL
;
A
#
# COMPACT_ATOMS: atom_id res chain seq x y z
N MET A 1 -6.59 6.70 -26.85
CA MET A 1 -5.66 6.33 -25.77
C MET A 1 -6.13 4.99 -25.21
N VAL A 2 -5.46 3.88 -25.55
CA VAL A 2 -5.82 2.56 -25.01
C VAL A 2 -5.30 2.50 -23.57
N GLY A 3 -6.20 2.47 -22.59
CA GLY A 3 -5.81 2.31 -21.19
C GLY A 3 -5.15 0.95 -20.99
N LEU A 4 -3.99 0.92 -20.32
CA LEU A 4 -3.38 -0.33 -19.86
C LEU A 4 -4.36 -1.03 -18.92
N SER A 5 -4.69 -2.29 -19.22
CA SER A 5 -5.43 -3.12 -18.27
C SER A 5 -4.63 -3.30 -16.99
N ALA A 6 -5.30 -3.40 -15.84
CA ALA A 6 -4.64 -3.77 -14.59
C ALA A 6 -3.88 -5.10 -14.69
N SER A 7 -4.36 -6.03 -15.52
CA SER A 7 -3.69 -7.31 -15.82
C SER A 7 -2.44 -7.19 -16.70
N ALA A 8 -2.22 -6.03 -17.34
CA ALA A 8 -1.01 -5.75 -18.10
C ALA A 8 0.10 -5.13 -17.22
N LEU A 9 -0.17 -4.89 -15.92
CA LEU A 9 0.85 -4.51 -14.96
C LEU A 9 1.65 -5.75 -14.56
N GLN A 10 2.95 -5.56 -14.30
CA GLN A 10 3.79 -6.62 -13.74
C GLN A 10 3.20 -7.10 -12.40
N ALA A 11 3.33 -8.39 -12.13
CA ALA A 11 2.97 -8.94 -10.83
C ALA A 11 3.83 -8.25 -9.75
N GLU A 12 3.20 -7.92 -8.63
CA GLU A 12 3.85 -7.24 -7.52
C GLU A 12 3.39 -7.88 -6.23
N THR A 13 4.32 -7.99 -5.28
CA THR A 13 4.07 -8.61 -3.98
C THR A 13 4.23 -7.59 -2.88
N LEU A 14 3.32 -7.63 -1.91
CA LEU A 14 3.36 -6.80 -0.70
C LEU A 14 3.51 -7.66 0.54
N SER A 15 4.45 -7.28 1.40
CA SER A 15 4.79 -7.95 2.65
C SER A 15 4.80 -6.95 3.80
N ALA A 16 4.61 -7.44 5.02
CA ALA A 16 4.87 -6.63 6.20
C ALA A 16 6.33 -6.13 6.21
N GLY A 17 6.52 -4.87 6.59
CA GLY A 17 7.77 -4.12 6.53
C GLY A 17 7.94 -3.28 5.26
N ASP A 18 7.18 -3.56 4.20
CA ASP A 18 7.22 -2.73 2.99
C ASP A 18 6.69 -1.32 3.27
N ARG A 19 7.28 -0.32 2.61
CA ARG A 19 6.81 1.07 2.64
C ARG A 19 5.96 1.34 1.41
N ILE A 20 4.81 1.96 1.64
CA ILE A 20 3.87 2.35 0.60
C ILE A 20 3.57 3.83 0.65
N GLU A 21 3.11 4.36 -0.48
CA GLU A 21 2.34 5.59 -0.55
C GLU A 21 0.91 5.26 -0.97
N TYR A 22 -0.07 5.99 -0.43
CA TYR A 22 -1.48 5.81 -0.70
C TYR A 22 -2.24 7.13 -0.59
N PHE A 23 -3.47 7.15 -1.11
CA PHE A 23 -4.41 8.26 -0.87
C PHE A 23 -5.40 7.87 0.22
N SER A 24 -5.45 8.67 1.29
CA SER A 24 -6.44 8.54 2.37
C SER A 24 -7.84 8.80 1.83
N ARG A 25 -8.81 8.00 2.29
CA ARG A 25 -10.23 8.12 1.90
C ARG A 25 -10.94 9.32 2.51
N ALA A 26 -10.29 10.04 3.43
CA ALA A 26 -10.79 11.31 3.93
C ALA A 26 -10.82 12.40 2.84
N PHE A 27 -10.13 12.19 1.71
CA PHE A 27 -10.07 13.11 0.59
C PHE A 27 -10.44 12.40 -0.72
N VAL A 28 -10.76 13.18 -1.75
CA VAL A 28 -10.94 12.66 -3.11
C VAL A 28 -9.59 12.13 -3.64
N CYS A 29 -9.60 10.98 -4.29
CA CYS A 29 -8.39 10.38 -4.87
C CYS A 29 -7.68 11.36 -5.82
N GLY A 30 -6.39 11.62 -5.58
CA GLY A 30 -5.59 12.60 -6.32
C GLY A 30 -5.44 13.96 -5.64
N ASP A 31 -6.23 14.25 -4.59
CA ASP A 31 -5.99 15.42 -3.74
C ASP A 31 -4.67 15.23 -2.96
N LYS A 32 -3.76 16.19 -3.11
CA LYS A 32 -2.45 16.19 -2.43
C LYS A 32 -2.58 16.13 -0.91
N ARG A 33 -3.67 16.65 -0.33
CA ARG A 33 -3.95 16.60 1.12
C ARG A 33 -4.18 15.18 1.62
N GLY A 34 -4.64 14.29 0.73
CA GLY A 34 -4.87 12.88 1.03
C GLY A 34 -3.65 11.99 0.81
N HIS A 35 -2.55 12.49 0.25
CA HIS A 35 -1.36 11.68 0.02
C HIS A 35 -0.66 11.34 1.34
N ARG A 36 -0.47 10.04 1.61
CA ARG A 36 0.18 9.52 2.81
C ARG A 36 1.29 8.54 2.45
N SER A 37 2.25 8.38 3.35
CA SER A 37 3.26 7.31 3.32
C SER A 37 3.24 6.54 4.63
N ALA A 38 3.22 5.21 4.54
CA ALA A 38 3.11 4.32 5.68
C ALA A 38 3.97 3.07 5.51
N VAL A 39 4.23 2.40 6.64
CA VAL A 39 4.81 1.06 6.70
C VAL A 39 3.68 0.06 6.88
N VAL A 40 3.70 -1.03 6.11
CA VAL A 40 2.80 -2.16 6.32
C VAL A 40 3.25 -2.93 7.57
N VAL A 41 2.44 -2.90 8.61
CA VAL A 41 2.71 -3.56 9.91
C VAL A 41 2.18 -4.99 9.92
N CYS A 42 1.08 -5.26 9.22
CA CYS A 42 0.48 -6.58 9.13
C CYS A 42 -0.11 -6.79 7.76
N VAL A 43 0.01 -8.00 7.23
CA VAL A 43 -0.72 -8.49 6.08
C VAL A 43 -1.53 -9.69 6.55
N ASP A 44 -2.85 -9.56 6.47
CA ASP A 44 -3.81 -10.62 6.75
C ASP A 44 -4.63 -10.86 5.48
N ALA A 45 -4.21 -11.83 4.68
CA ALA A 45 -4.88 -12.15 3.42
C ALA A 45 -6.27 -12.79 3.61
N ALA A 46 -6.66 -13.14 4.84
CA ALA A 46 -8.00 -13.64 5.15
C ALA A 46 -9.02 -12.52 5.42
N ASP A 47 -8.57 -11.27 5.65
CA ASP A 47 -9.45 -10.12 5.80
C ASP A 47 -9.82 -9.54 4.42
N ASP A 48 -11.04 -9.84 3.97
CA ASP A 48 -11.55 -9.38 2.67
C ASP A 48 -11.78 -7.87 2.58
N LEU A 49 -11.89 -7.17 3.72
CA LEU A 49 -12.17 -5.74 3.77
C LEU A 49 -10.89 -4.93 3.90
N TYR A 50 -10.01 -5.31 4.83
CA TYR A 50 -8.82 -4.56 5.20
C TYR A 50 -7.61 -5.49 5.35
N PRO A 51 -7.12 -6.06 4.23
CA PRO A 51 -6.11 -7.13 4.28
C PRO A 51 -4.72 -6.66 4.71
N ILE A 52 -4.53 -5.36 4.94
CA ILE A 52 -3.27 -4.78 5.44
C ILE A 52 -3.54 -3.81 6.58
N ARG A 53 -2.64 -3.81 7.57
CA ARG A 53 -2.61 -2.82 8.66
C ARG A 53 -1.37 -1.95 8.53
N LEU A 54 -1.53 -0.65 8.73
CA LEU A 54 -0.46 0.33 8.58
C LEU A 54 0.00 0.88 9.93
N ASP A 55 1.21 1.44 9.97
CA ASP A 55 1.73 2.18 11.12
C ASP A 55 0.93 3.46 11.42
N THR A 56 0.20 3.98 10.42
CA THR A 56 -0.75 5.09 10.56
C THR A 56 -2.10 4.69 11.14
N GLU A 57 -2.37 3.39 11.30
CA GLU A 57 -3.66 2.82 11.71
C GLU A 57 -4.85 3.12 10.78
N GLU A 58 -4.63 3.81 9.66
CA GLU A 58 -5.65 3.98 8.63
C GLU A 58 -5.99 2.63 7.99
N LEU A 59 -7.29 2.35 7.89
CA LEU A 59 -7.80 1.16 7.22
C LEU A 59 -7.81 1.37 5.70
N LEU A 60 -7.14 0.48 4.97
CA LEU A 60 -7.07 0.52 3.51
C LEU A 60 -7.93 -0.59 2.89
N PRO A 61 -9.09 -0.24 2.30
CA PRO A 61 -9.85 -1.14 1.46
C PRO A 61 -9.05 -1.70 0.29
N GLN A 62 -9.51 -2.85 -0.22
CA GLN A 62 -8.96 -3.51 -1.40
C GLN A 62 -8.93 -2.64 -2.69
N ASP A 63 -9.81 -1.66 -2.83
CA ASP A 63 -9.85 -0.78 -4.00
C ASP A 63 -9.04 0.51 -3.85
N ASN A 64 -8.40 0.74 -2.69
CA ASN A 64 -7.52 1.88 -2.47
C ASN A 64 -6.34 1.87 -3.45
N MET A 65 -6.00 3.06 -3.92
CA MET A 65 -4.85 3.27 -4.79
C MET A 65 -3.59 3.45 -3.95
N MET A 66 -2.57 2.66 -4.24
CA MET A 66 -1.27 2.70 -3.56
C MET A 66 -0.12 2.42 -4.53
N ARG A 67 1.10 2.71 -4.09
CA ARG A 67 2.34 2.23 -4.73
C ARG A 67 3.36 1.83 -3.67
N LYS A 68 4.11 0.76 -3.92
CA LYS A 68 5.22 0.35 -3.06
C LYS A 68 6.43 1.21 -3.38
N THR A 69 7.04 1.84 -2.38
CA THR A 69 8.19 2.74 -2.55
C THR A 69 9.48 2.12 -2.05
N THR A 70 9.41 1.30 -1.02
CA THR A 70 10.57 0.64 -0.41
C THR A 70 10.19 -0.77 -0.01
N ASP A 71 11.07 -1.73 -0.21
CA ASP A 71 10.86 -3.08 0.31
C ASP A 71 11.17 -3.16 1.82
N LYS A 72 10.77 -4.26 2.45
CA LYS A 72 11.06 -4.57 3.86
C LYS A 72 12.55 -4.54 4.24
N GLY A 73 13.46 -4.62 3.27
CA GLY A 73 14.90 -4.53 3.47
C GLY A 73 15.43 -3.10 3.38
N GLY A 74 14.57 -2.11 3.15
CA GLY A 74 14.96 -0.71 2.98
C GLY A 74 15.45 -0.36 1.58
N LYS A 75 15.35 -1.29 0.61
CA LYS A 75 15.76 -1.02 -0.77
C LYS A 75 14.64 -0.28 -1.51
N PRO A 76 14.93 0.84 -2.18
CA PRO A 76 13.96 1.51 -3.03
C PRO A 76 13.46 0.58 -4.13
N VAL A 77 12.15 0.59 -4.38
CA VAL A 77 11.57 -0.09 -5.53
C VAL A 77 11.88 0.73 -6.77
N ASP A 78 12.28 0.07 -7.87
CA ASP A 78 12.57 0.77 -9.11
C ASP A 78 11.35 1.56 -9.60
N SER A 79 11.59 2.78 -10.07
CA SER A 79 10.55 3.72 -10.51
C SER A 79 9.70 3.19 -11.67
N THR A 80 10.24 2.29 -12.50
CA THR A 80 9.48 1.67 -13.58
C THR A 80 8.53 0.56 -13.11
N ALA A 81 8.81 -0.04 -11.95
CA ALA A 81 7.99 -1.04 -11.28
C ALA A 81 7.03 -0.45 -10.24
N SER A 82 7.41 0.67 -9.59
CA SER A 82 6.61 1.39 -8.59
C SER A 82 5.46 2.18 -9.23
N LYS A 83 4.48 1.46 -9.77
CA LYS A 83 3.28 2.04 -10.39
C LYS A 83 2.14 2.11 -9.38
N TRP A 84 1.35 3.19 -9.48
CA TRP A 84 0.10 3.30 -8.73
C TRP A 84 -0.89 2.23 -9.21
N ARG A 85 -1.42 1.44 -8.28
CA ARG A 85 -2.38 0.37 -8.55
C ARG A 85 -3.30 0.14 -7.36
N LYS A 86 -4.41 -0.55 -7.59
CA LYS A 86 -5.34 -0.93 -6.51
C LYS A 86 -4.73 -2.06 -5.67
N LEU A 87 -4.94 -2.03 -4.37
CA LEU A 87 -4.44 -3.03 -3.44
C LEU A 87 -4.81 -4.47 -3.86
N ARG A 88 -6.05 -4.71 -4.31
CA ARG A 88 -6.55 -6.01 -4.81
C ARG A 88 -5.81 -6.59 -6.03
N THR A 89 -4.89 -5.84 -6.63
CA THR A 89 -4.12 -6.28 -7.80
C THR A 89 -2.69 -6.71 -7.44
N ILE A 90 -2.39 -6.76 -6.14
CA ILE A 90 -1.09 -7.07 -5.57
C ILE A 90 -1.22 -8.39 -4.82
N ASP A 91 -0.22 -9.26 -4.98
CA ASP A 91 -0.16 -10.51 -4.24
C ASP A 91 0.28 -10.24 -2.79
N LEU A 92 -0.57 -10.61 -1.84
CA LEU A 92 -0.33 -10.37 -0.43
C LEU A 92 0.39 -11.54 0.21
N VAL A 93 1.53 -11.27 0.87
CA VAL A 93 2.28 -12.26 1.64
C VAL A 93 1.98 -12.06 3.13
N PRO A 94 1.26 -13.00 3.77
CA PRO A 94 0.90 -12.90 5.18
C PRO A 94 2.13 -12.73 6.07
N GLY A 95 1.99 -11.90 7.11
CA GLY A 95 3.05 -11.68 8.08
C GLY A 95 2.88 -10.40 8.88
N THR A 96 3.75 -10.23 9.87
CA THR A 96 3.77 -9.06 10.77
C THR A 96 5.14 -8.43 10.82
N PHE A 97 5.20 -7.13 11.02
CA PHE A 97 6.41 -6.34 11.15
C PHE A 97 6.28 -5.37 12.30
N SER A 98 7.31 -5.26 13.14
CA SER A 98 7.31 -4.34 14.26
C SER A 98 7.78 -2.96 13.80
N ALA A 99 6.86 -2.00 13.74
CA ALA A 99 7.15 -0.59 13.51
C ALA A 99 6.48 0.28 14.59
N PRO A 100 7.07 1.43 14.96
CA PRO A 100 6.40 2.38 15.85
C PRO A 100 5.09 2.88 15.21
N SER A 101 3.99 2.90 15.97
CA SER A 101 2.75 3.51 15.48
C SER A 101 2.94 5.02 15.38
N ARG A 102 2.42 5.59 14.28
CA ARG A 102 2.41 7.04 14.02
C ARG A 102 1.07 7.68 14.37
N SER A 103 0.15 6.93 14.97
CA SER A 103 -1.16 7.40 15.44
C SER A 103 -1.07 8.50 16.52
N SER A 104 0.09 8.66 17.16
CA SER A 104 0.31 9.62 18.26
C SER A 104 0.71 11.04 17.83
N ILE A 105 0.65 11.41 16.54
CA ILE A 105 0.97 12.77 16.08
C ILE A 105 -0.28 13.40 15.45
N LEU A 106 -1.22 13.81 16.31
CA LEU A 106 -2.32 14.72 15.99
C LEU A 106 -2.17 15.99 16.82
#